data_AF-A0A953DAU6-F1
#
_entry.id   AF-A0A953DAU6-F1
#
_cell.length_a   1.000
_cell.length_b   1.000
_cell.length_c   1.000
_cell.angle_alpha   90.00
_cell.angle_beta   90.00
_cell.angle_gamma   90.00
#
_symmetry.space_group_name_H-M   'P 1'
#
loop_
_entity.id
_entity.type
_entity.pdbx_description
1 polymer ?
#
loop_
_entity_poly.entity_id
_entity_poly.type
_entity_poly.pdbx_seq_one_letter_code
_entity_poly.pdbx_strand_id
1 'polypeptide(L)'
;MSTIKFRVLLAGDGFYLVTEERRWLRRRRVVSRCGFFTTRWVEAATTVEAAEVAKAMVLEELKDRSDFIANGPDQPWTVTVEEVTEDEAGFDEFGPGAGFTWYDDTDGNE
;
A
#
# COMPACT_ATOMS: atom_id res chain seq x y z
N MET A 1 26.64 12.31 0.96
CA MET A 1 25.67 12.42 2.07
C MET A 1 25.50 11.02 2.64
N SER A 2 25.42 10.87 3.96
CA SER A 2 25.14 9.56 4.57
C SER A 2 23.65 9.25 4.37
N THR A 3 23.33 8.03 3.98
CA THR A 3 21.96 7.52 3.97
C THR A 3 21.64 6.89 5.32
N ILE A 4 20.37 6.93 5.69
CA ILE A 4 19.78 6.32 6.89
C ILE A 4 18.71 5.34 6.41
N LYS A 5 18.58 4.19 7.09
CA LYS A 5 17.57 3.16 6.78
C LYS A 5 16.31 3.43 7.60
N PHE A 6 15.19 3.57 6.91
CA PHE A 6 13.89 3.85 7.51
C PHE A 6 12.91 2.71 7.24
N ARG A 7 12.04 2.45 8.22
CA ARG A 7 10.77 1.77 8.07
C ARG A 7 9.67 2.83 7.92
N VAL A 8 8.84 2.68 6.90
CA VAL A 8 7.72 3.57 6.59
C VAL A 8 6.43 2.76 6.55
N LEU A 9 5.49 3.09 7.42
CA LEU A 9 4.13 2.54 7.41
C LEU A 9 3.24 3.46 6.57
N LEU A 10 2.55 2.88 5.59
CA LEU A 10 1.60 3.60 4.74
C LEU A 10 0.23 2.97 4.83
N ALA A 11 -0.80 3.82 4.80
CA ALA A 11 -2.19 3.44 4.66
C ALA A 11 -2.72 3.94 3.31
N GLY A 12 -3.48 3.09 2.64
CA GLY A 12 -4.22 3.46 1.44
C GLY A 12 -5.72 3.34 1.67
N ASP A 13 -6.48 4.32 1.18
CA ASP A 13 -7.94 4.32 1.28
C ASP A 13 -8.61 4.58 -0.08
N GLY A 14 -9.81 4.03 -0.25
CA GLY A 14 -10.70 4.25 -1.39
C GLY A 14 -10.37 3.42 -2.62
N PHE A 15 -9.65 2.31 -2.51
CA PHE A 15 -9.23 1.52 -3.68
C PHE A 15 -10.32 0.55 -4.13
N TYR A 16 -10.53 0.40 -5.43
CA TYR A 16 -11.39 -0.65 -5.98
C TYR A 16 -10.54 -1.84 -6.47
N LEU A 17 -10.80 -3.01 -5.89
CA LEU A 17 -10.13 -4.26 -6.27
C LEU A 17 -11.09 -5.27 -6.88
N VAL A 18 -10.59 -6.00 -7.88
CA VAL A 18 -11.28 -7.15 -8.47
C VAL A 18 -10.78 -8.44 -7.85
N THR A 19 -11.61 -9.09 -7.04
CA THR A 19 -11.32 -10.41 -6.47
C THR A 19 -12.07 -11.51 -7.21
N GLU A 20 -11.48 -12.70 -7.29
CA GLU A 20 -12.17 -13.90 -7.80
C GLU A 20 -12.72 -14.73 -6.65
N GLU A 21 -14.04 -14.69 -6.46
CA GLU A 21 -14.71 -15.59 -5.54
C GLU A 21 -15.00 -16.94 -6.22
N ARG A 22 -14.63 -18.03 -5.54
CA ARG A 22 -15.01 -19.38 -5.95
C ARG A 22 -16.22 -19.84 -5.15
N ARG A 23 -17.36 -20.00 -5.82
CA ARG A 23 -18.56 -20.57 -5.22
C ARG A 23 -19.00 -21.80 -5.99
N TRP A 24 -18.85 -22.96 -5.34
CA TRP A 24 -19.37 -24.29 -5.68
C TRP A 24 -19.06 -24.90 -7.05
N LEU A 25 -18.57 -24.14 -8.04
CA LEU A 25 -18.05 -24.52 -9.38
C LEU A 25 -17.96 -23.29 -10.31
N ARG A 26 -18.42 -22.11 -9.87
CA ARG A 26 -18.37 -20.85 -10.64
C ARG A 26 -17.32 -19.92 -10.08
N ARG A 27 -16.57 -19.26 -10.97
CA ARG A 27 -15.74 -18.10 -10.65
C ARG A 27 -16.55 -16.85 -10.91
N ARG A 28 -16.67 -15.99 -9.90
CA ARG A 28 -17.29 -14.67 -10.03
C ARG A 28 -16.24 -13.63 -9.72
N ARG A 29 -16.12 -12.62 -10.58
CA ARG A 29 -15.37 -11.41 -10.26
C ARG A 29 -16.24 -10.50 -9.40
N VAL A 30 -15.73 -10.11 -8.25
CA VAL A 30 -16.37 -9.18 -7.32
C VAL A 30 -15.49 -7.93 -7.29
N VAL A 31 -16.13 -6.77 -7.37
CA VAL A 31 -15.48 -5.48 -7.19
C VAL A 31 -15.82 -4.99 -5.79
N SER A 32 -14.81 -4.77 -4.97
CA SER A 32 -14.96 -4.27 -3.60
C SER A 32 -14.17 -2.99 -3.44
N ARG A 33 -14.69 -2.07 -2.62
CA ARG A 33 -13.95 -0.90 -2.14
C ARG A 33 -13.19 -1.33 -0.87
N CYS A 34 -11.88 -1.13 -0.89
CA CYS A 34 -10.97 -1.61 0.13
C CYS A 34 -9.98 -0.51 0.50
N GLY A 35 -9.43 -0.62 1.71
CA GLY A 35 -8.20 0.05 2.09
C GLY A 35 -7.05 -0.95 2.24
N PHE A 36 -5.86 -0.44 2.49
CA PHE A 36 -4.70 -1.28 2.79
C PHE A 36 -3.77 -0.65 3.80
N PHE A 37 -2.98 -1.51 4.46
CA PHE A 37 -1.73 -1.13 5.09
C PHE A 37 -0.55 -1.76 4.37
N THR A 38 0.59 -1.07 4.37
CA THR A 38 1.83 -1.63 3.87
C THR A 38 3.03 -1.01 4.58
N THR A 39 4.09 -1.79 4.71
CA THR A 39 5.37 -1.31 5.24
C THR A 39 6.42 -1.35 4.13
N ARG A 40 7.20 -0.29 4.02
CA ARG A 40 8.34 -0.18 3.12
C ARG A 40 9.59 0.15 3.91
N TRP A 41 10.70 -0.39 3.48
CA TRP A 41 12.01 -0.07 4.03
C TRP A 41 12.82 0.63 2.95
N VAL A 42 13.34 1.81 3.28
CA VAL A 42 13.99 2.71 2.31
C VAL A 42 15.27 3.31 2.89
N GLU A 43 16.23 3.57 2.02
CA GLU A 43 17.40 4.39 2.34
C GLU A 43 17.15 5.83 1.90
N ALA A 44 17.31 6.78 2.81
CA ALA A 44 17.13 8.21 2.53
C ALA A 44 18.02 9.07 3.44
N ALA A 45 18.24 10.34 3.10
CA ALA A 45 18.97 11.26 3.95
C ALA A 45 18.07 11.89 5.04
N THR A 46 16.74 11.89 4.85
CA THR A 46 15.78 12.49 5.79
C THR A 46 14.49 11.67 5.86
N THR A 47 13.70 11.87 6.93
CA THR A 47 12.37 11.25 7.09
C THR A 47 11.38 11.69 6.00
N VAL A 48 11.50 12.93 5.52
CA VAL A 48 10.66 13.45 4.42
C VAL A 48 10.98 12.73 3.12
N GLU A 49 12.25 12.58 2.78
CA GLU A 49 12.68 11.84 1.60
C GLU A 49 12.30 10.36 1.70
N ALA A 50 12.42 9.75 2.89
CA ALA A 50 11.97 8.37 3.12
C ALA A 50 10.48 8.20 2.84
N ALA A 51 9.65 9.13 3.33
CA ALA A 51 8.21 9.13 3.08
C ALA A 51 7.88 9.26 1.58
N GLU A 52 8.57 10.15 0.86
CA GLU A 52 8.39 10.35 -0.59
C GLU A 52 8.79 9.10 -1.38
N VAL A 53 9.95 8.50 -1.08
CA VAL A 53 10.44 7.28 -1.74
C VAL A 53 9.49 6.11 -1.48
N ALA A 54 9.10 5.89 -0.22
CA ALA A 54 8.19 4.80 0.14
C ALA A 54 6.82 4.96 -0.54
N LYS A 55 6.30 6.18 -0.60
CA LYS A 55 5.06 6.48 -1.33
C LYS A 55 5.21 6.21 -2.83
N ALA A 56 6.31 6.64 -3.44
CA ALA A 56 6.58 6.38 -4.86
C ALA A 56 6.62 4.88 -5.17
N MET A 57 7.25 4.07 -4.31
CA MET A 57 7.27 2.61 -4.45
C MET A 57 5.86 2.00 -4.42
N VAL A 58 5.04 2.42 -3.45
CA VAL A 58 3.64 1.96 -3.34
C VAL A 58 2.84 2.35 -4.58
N LEU A 59 3.00 3.59 -5.06
CA LEU A 59 2.29 4.06 -6.25
C LEU A 59 2.70 3.31 -7.52
N GLU A 60 3.98 2.96 -7.65
CA GLU A 60 4.45 2.18 -8.79
C GLU A 60 3.92 0.75 -8.74
N GLU A 61 3.97 0.09 -7.57
CA GLU A 61 3.43 -1.25 -7.40
C GLU A 61 1.92 -1.30 -7.66
N LEU A 62 1.17 -0.27 -7.29
CA LEU A 62 -0.26 -0.16 -7.60
C LEU A 62 -0.54 -0.03 -9.10
N LYS A 63 0.32 0.63 -9.89
CA LYS A 63 0.16 0.73 -11.35
C LYS A 63 0.36 -0.60 -12.05
N ASP A 64 1.25 -1.45 -11.52
CA ASP A 64 1.56 -2.76 -12.09
C ASP A 64 0.51 -3.83 -11.76
N ARG A 65 -0.44 -3.53 -10.86
CA ARG A 65 -1.50 -4.45 -10.45
C ARG A 65 -2.62 -4.54 -11.47
N SER A 66 -2.84 -5.74 -12.00
CA SER A 66 -3.93 -6.03 -12.94
C SER A 66 -5.32 -6.12 -12.29
N ASP A 67 -5.38 -6.26 -10.97
CA ASP A 67 -6.62 -6.37 -10.20
C ASP A 67 -7.10 -5.03 -9.61
N PHE A 68 -6.31 -3.96 -9.78
CA PHE A 68 -6.68 -2.60 -9.43
C PHE A 68 -7.53 -1.97 -10.54
N ILE A 69 -8.68 -1.39 -10.17
CA ILE A 69 -9.49 -0.56 -11.06
C ILE A 69 -9.17 0.90 -10.75
N ALA A 70 -8.70 1.64 -11.75
CA ALA A 70 -8.52 3.07 -11.64
C ALA A 70 -9.87 3.74 -11.30
N ASN A 71 -9.91 4.46 -10.19
CA ASN A 71 -11.12 5.13 -9.73
C ASN A 71 -11.56 6.24 -10.70
N GLY A 72 -12.86 6.50 -10.72
CA GLY A 72 -13.42 7.68 -11.36
C GLY A 72 -12.98 8.98 -10.67
N PRO A 73 -13.09 10.14 -11.36
CA PRO A 73 -12.69 11.44 -10.82
C PRO A 73 -13.49 11.89 -9.59
N ASP A 74 -14.65 11.29 -9.34
CA ASP A 74 -15.54 11.53 -8.20
C ASP A 74 -15.19 10.69 -6.95
N GLN A 75 -14.27 9.74 -7.06
CA GLN A 75 -13.92 8.79 -6.01
C GLN A 75 -12.39 8.69 -5.87
N PRO A 76 -11.69 9.73 -5.42
CA PRO A 76 -10.23 9.68 -5.33
C PRO A 76 -9.78 8.66 -4.27
N TRP A 77 -8.78 7.86 -4.62
CA TRP A 77 -8.04 7.07 -3.63
C TRP A 77 -6.91 7.91 -3.04
N THR A 78 -6.46 7.55 -1.84
CA THR A 78 -5.37 8.26 -1.15
C THR A 78 -4.34 7.28 -0.62
N VAL A 79 -3.08 7.74 -0.51
CA VAL A 79 -2.01 7.03 0.20
C VAL A 79 -1.37 8.02 1.16
N THR A 80 -1.42 7.67 2.44
CA THR A 80 -0.95 8.48 3.57
C THR A 80 0.18 7.74 4.27
N VAL A 81 1.17 8.49 4.73
CA VAL A 81 2.25 7.96 5.57
C VAL A 81 1.79 8.07 7.03
N GLU A 82 1.68 6.94 7.69
CA GLU A 82 1.23 6.84 9.08
C GLU A 82 2.39 6.98 10.05
N GLU A 83 3.53 6.36 9.72
CA GLU A 83 4.70 6.30 10.61
C GLU A 83 5.99 6.26 9.79
N VAL A 84 7.02 6.99 10.25
CA VAL A 84 8.40 6.90 9.73
C VAL A 84 9.35 6.71 10.91
N THR A 85 10.09 5.60 10.92
CA THR A 85 11.05 5.27 11.99
C THR A 85 12.37 4.82 11.42
N GLU A 86 13.49 5.22 12.03
CA GLU A 86 14.80 4.64 11.72
C GLU A 86 14.83 3.18 12.16
N ASP A 87 15.16 2.27 11.25
CA ASP A 87 15.12 0.82 11.49
C ASP A 87 16.10 0.09 10.57
N GLU A 88 17.39 0.16 10.92
CA GLU A 88 18.44 -0.50 10.16
C GLU A 88 18.30 -2.03 10.17
N ALA A 89 17.97 -2.62 11.33
CA ALA A 89 17.82 -4.05 11.46
C ALA A 89 16.66 -4.58 10.60
N GLY A 90 15.49 -3.91 10.66
CA GLY A 90 14.34 -4.29 9.84
C GLY A 90 14.58 -4.08 8.35
N PHE A 91 15.35 -3.05 7.95
CA PHE A 91 15.73 -2.87 6.55
C PHE A 91 16.62 -4.03 6.07
N ASP A 92 17.61 -4.44 6.84
CA ASP A 92 18.52 -5.52 6.45
C ASP A 92 17.83 -6.89 6.38
N GLU A 93 16.77 -7.09 7.18
CA GLU A 93 16.01 -8.34 7.20
C GLU A 93 14.88 -8.38 6.16
N PHE A 94 14.14 -7.28 5.98
CA PHE A 94 12.87 -7.26 5.22
C PHE A 94 12.88 -6.30 4.02
N GLY A 95 13.91 -5.45 3.89
CA GLY A 95 13.94 -4.40 2.88
C GLY A 95 14.07 -4.91 1.45
N PRO A 96 13.48 -4.19 0.47
CA PRO A 96 12.73 -2.94 0.60
C PRO A 96 11.23 -3.12 0.96
N GLY A 97 10.77 -4.36 1.14
CA GLY A 97 9.36 -4.70 1.35
C GLY A 97 8.51 -4.64 0.07
N ALA A 98 7.45 -5.45 0.01
CA ALA A 98 6.48 -5.46 -1.09
C ALA A 98 5.09 -5.89 -0.58
N GLY A 99 4.06 -5.75 -1.42
CA GLY A 99 2.72 -6.22 -1.10
C GLY A 99 1.93 -5.28 -0.19
N PHE A 100 0.73 -5.76 0.17
CA PHE A 100 -0.32 -4.99 0.81
C PHE A 100 -1.17 -5.91 1.70
N THR A 101 -1.54 -5.42 2.88
CA THR A 101 -2.55 -6.04 3.73
C THR A 101 -3.87 -5.31 3.49
N TRP A 102 -4.76 -5.93 2.73
CA TRP A 102 -6.05 -5.35 2.35
C TRP A 102 -7.12 -5.59 3.43
N TYR A 103 -8.01 -4.61 3.59
CA TYR A 103 -9.20 -4.70 4.42
C TYR A 103 -10.41 -4.13 3.67
N ASP A 104 -11.60 -4.66 3.95
CA ASP A 104 -12.83 -4.14 3.37
C ASP A 104 -13.20 -2.80 4.03
N ASP A 105 -13.48 -1.79 3.20
CA ASP A 105 -13.81 -0.44 3.66
C ASP A 105 -15.25 -0.36 4.23
N THR A 106 -16.03 -1.44 4.09
CA THR A 106 -17.39 -1.54 4.65
C THR A 106 -17.43 -1.81 6.15
N ASP A 107 -16.30 -2.20 6.75
CA ASP A 107 -16.23 -2.53 8.18
C ASP A 107 -15.92 -1.29 9.06
N GLY A 108 -15.80 -0.10 8.46
CA GLY A 108 -15.39 1.14 9.14
C GLY A 108 -16.51 2.11 9.53
N ASN A 109 -17.79 1.72 9.46
CA ASN A 109 -18.92 2.57 9.84
C ASN A 109 -19.95 1.78 10.68
N GLU A 110 -19.61 1.55 11.95
CA GLU A 110 -20.57 1.35 13.04
C GLU A 110 -20.26 2.29 14.21
#